data_AF-A0A177EAA7-F1
#
_entry.id   AF-A0A177EAA7-F1
#
_cell.length_a   1.000
_cell.length_b   1.000
_cell.length_c   1.000
_cell.angle_alpha   90.00
_cell.angle_beta   90.00
_cell.angle_gamma   90.00
#
_symmetry.space_group_name_H-M   'P 1'
#
loop_
_entity.id
_entity.type
_entity.pdbx_description
1 polymer ?
#
loop_
_entity_poly.entity_id
_entity_poly.type
_entity_poly.pdbx_seq_one_letter_code
_entity_poly.pdbx_strand_id
1 'polypeptide(L)'
;MSGKEVLEQLLAINRSCREALAQNDFQKLQAILDIKKDLMKLLKSSQFSKDDISEIEQVLRDEEELARLVLLKKRSLVEFMNVSNFN
;
A
#
# COMPACT_ATOMS: atom_id res chain seq x y z
N MET A 1 13.40 3.00 16.78
CA MET A 1 12.03 2.76 16.31
C MET A 1 11.71 1.31 16.60
N SER A 2 10.67 1.05 17.37
CA SER A 2 10.23 -0.32 17.71
C SER A 2 9.52 -0.97 16.52
N GLY A 3 9.46 -2.30 16.48
CA GLY A 3 8.71 -3.01 15.43
C GLY A 3 7.25 -2.57 15.36
N LYS A 4 6.63 -2.36 16.52
CA LYS A 4 5.28 -1.82 16.66
C LYS A 4 5.10 -0.43 16.04
N GLU A 5 6.01 0.50 16.31
CA GLU A 5 5.97 1.84 15.68
C GLU A 5 6.07 1.77 14.15
N VAL A 6 6.80 0.79 13.61
CA VAL A 6 6.87 0.56 12.15
C VAL A 6 5.54 0.02 11.63
N LEU A 7 4.90 -0.92 12.34
CA LEU A 7 3.59 -1.46 11.96
C LEU A 7 2.50 -0.37 11.97
N GLU A 8 2.45 0.46 13.00
CA GLU A 8 1.51 1.59 13.09
C GLU A 8 1.68 2.57 11.93
N GLN A 9 2.92 2.90 11.58
CA GLN A 9 3.22 3.74 10.41
C GLN A 9 2.80 3.08 9.09
N LEU A 10 2.99 1.77 8.95
CA LEU A 10 2.55 1.04 7.76
C LEU A 10 1.03 1.02 7.62
N LEU A 11 0.30 0.86 8.73
CA LEU A 11 -1.17 0.96 8.71
C LEU A 11 -1.65 2.36 8.28
N ALA A 12 -1.02 3.42 8.77
CA ALA A 12 -1.32 4.79 8.36
C ALA A 12 -1.00 5.05 6.88
N ILE A 13 0.14 4.54 6.41
CA ILE A 13 0.52 4.59 5.00
C ILE A 13 -0.47 3.81 4.13
N ASN A 14 -0.93 2.64 4.57
CA ASN A 14 -1.89 1.84 3.82
C ASN A 14 -3.23 2.56 3.63
N ARG A 15 -3.69 3.27 4.65
CA ARG A 15 -4.83 4.18 4.54
C ARG A 15 -4.58 5.29 3.51
N SER A 16 -3.41 5.92 3.56
CA SER A 16 -3.04 7.00 2.63
C SER A 16 -2.94 6.51 1.17
N CYS A 17 -2.45 5.28 0.95
CA CYS A 17 -2.44 4.64 -0.37
C CYS A 17 -3.87 4.42 -0.89
N ARG A 18 -4.79 3.95 -0.04
CA ARG A 18 -6.21 3.76 -0.42
C ARG A 18 -6.84 5.08 -0.84
N GLU A 19 -6.59 6.15 -0.10
CA GLU A 19 -7.09 7.49 -0.43
C GLU A 19 -6.54 8.01 -1.77
N ALA A 20 -5.23 7.88 -2.00
CA ALA A 20 -4.61 8.28 -3.26
C ALA A 20 -5.18 7.48 -4.44
N LEU A 21 -5.38 6.17 -4.28
CA LEU A 21 -6.01 5.31 -5.29
C LEU A 21 -7.48 5.68 -5.56
N ALA A 22 -8.24 6.03 -4.53
CA ALA A 22 -9.63 6.47 -4.68
C ALA A 22 -9.72 7.78 -5.47
N GLN A 23 -8.77 8.69 -5.26
CA GLN A 23 -8.68 9.98 -5.95
C GLN A 23 -8.01 9.89 -7.33
N ASN A 24 -7.48 8.72 -7.71
CA ASN A 24 -6.64 8.53 -8.91
C ASN A 24 -5.39 9.43 -8.91
N ASP A 25 -4.91 9.83 -7.72
CA ASP A 25 -3.71 10.63 -7.57
C ASP A 25 -2.47 9.71 -7.57
N PHE A 26 -2.02 9.36 -8.77
CA PHE A 26 -0.89 8.45 -8.96
C PHE A 26 0.46 9.07 -8.54
N GLN A 27 0.59 10.39 -8.56
CA GLN A 27 1.81 11.07 -8.10
C GLN A 27 1.93 10.95 -6.59
N LYS A 28 0.85 11.24 -5.85
CA LYS A 28 0.81 11.04 -4.40
C LYS A 28 0.99 9.57 -4.04
N LEU A 29 0.36 8.65 -4.78
CA LEU A 29 0.53 7.22 -4.56
C LEU A 29 2.01 6.80 -4.70
N GLN A 30 2.70 7.27 -5.74
CA GLN A 30 4.12 6.98 -5.94
C GLN A 30 4.97 7.46 -4.76
N ALA A 31 4.77 8.72 -4.33
CA ALA A 31 5.52 9.28 -3.21
C ALA A 31 5.29 8.49 -1.90
N ILE A 32 4.06 8.06 -1.63
CA ILE A 32 3.74 7.24 -0.45
C ILE A 32 4.41 5.85 -0.54
N LEU A 33 4.40 5.22 -1.71
CA LEU A 33 5.01 3.90 -1.92
C LEU A 33 6.53 3.92 -1.71
N ASP A 34 7.20 5.00 -2.09
CA ASP A 34 8.64 5.15 -1.86
C ASP A 34 8.97 5.21 -0.37
N ILE A 35 8.19 5.95 0.42
CA ILE A 35 8.31 5.98 1.90
C ILE A 35 8.04 4.59 2.48
N LYS A 36 6.98 3.92 2.01
CA LYS A 36 6.59 2.58 2.45
C LYS A 36 7.70 1.56 2.23
N LYS A 37 8.41 1.65 1.11
CA LYS A 37 9.55 0.79 0.79
C LYS A 37 10.66 0.89 1.83
N ASP A 38 10.92 2.09 2.34
CA ASP A 38 11.91 2.29 3.38
C ASP A 38 11.45 1.75 4.74
N LEU A 39 10.18 1.93 5.11
CA LEU A 39 9.61 1.30 6.31
C LEU A 39 9.65 -0.24 6.25
N MET A 40 9.36 -0.82 5.08
CA MET A 40 9.45 -2.28 4.89
C MET A 40 10.88 -2.82 5.08
N LYS A 41 11.92 -2.02 4.80
CA LYS A 41 13.31 -2.43 5.11
C LYS A 41 13.55 -2.46 6.61
N LEU A 42 12.95 -1.54 7.37
CA LEU A 42 13.07 -1.49 8.83
C LEU A 42 12.39 -2.68 9.52
N LEU A 43 11.31 -3.22 8.95
CA LEU A 43 10.68 -4.46 9.45
C LEU A 43 11.66 -5.64 9.51
N LYS A 44 12.58 -5.76 8.53
CA LYS A 44 13.56 -6.86 8.48
C LYS A 44 14.53 -6.86 9.67
N SER A 45 14.81 -5.69 10.22
CA SER A 45 15.69 -5.49 11.38
C SER A 45 14.92 -5.38 12.70
N SER A 46 13.59 -5.44 12.67
CA SER A 46 12.75 -5.27 13.85
C SER A 46 12.55 -6.58 14.59
N GLN A 47 12.56 -6.52 15.92
CA GLN A 47 12.12 -7.64 16.76
C GLN A 47 10.63 -7.48 17.05
N PHE A 48 9.89 -8.57 16.86
CA PHE A 48 8.46 -8.65 17.15
C PHE A 48 8.20 -9.63 18.29
N SER A 49 7.19 -9.32 19.08
CA SER A 49 6.66 -10.13 20.15
C SER A 49 5.36 -10.81 19.72
N LYS A 50 4.82 -11.69 20.57
CA LYS A 50 3.50 -12.31 20.32
C LYS A 50 2.36 -11.30 20.29
N ASP A 51 2.52 -10.17 20.97
CA ASP A 51 1.49 -9.13 21.05
C ASP A 51 1.37 -8.36 19.73
N ASP A 52 2.41 -8.37 18.90
CA ASP A 52 2.44 -7.67 17.60
C ASP A 52 1.76 -8.48 16.47
N ILE A 53 1.42 -9.75 16.71
CA ILE A 53 0.87 -10.66 15.67
C ILE A 53 -0.37 -10.07 15.01
N SER A 54 -1.30 -9.50 15.79
CA SER A 54 -2.54 -8.96 15.26
C SER A 54 -2.31 -7.77 14.31
N GLU A 55 -1.37 -6.90 14.66
CA GLU A 55 -0.98 -5.74 13.85
C GLU A 55 -0.25 -6.19 12.58
N ILE A 56 0.63 -7.19 12.66
CA ILE A 56 1.30 -7.81 11.50
C ILE A 56 0.26 -8.38 10.52
N GLU A 57 -0.68 -9.18 11.01
CA GLU A 57 -1.73 -9.76 10.16
C GLU A 57 -2.59 -8.68 9.50
N GLN A 58 -2.87 -7.59 10.22
CA GLN A 58 -3.61 -6.47 9.65
C GLN A 58 -2.81 -5.78 8.53
N VAL A 59 -1.52 -5.52 8.73
CA VAL A 59 -0.65 -4.95 7.69
C VAL A 59 -0.65 -5.86 6.46
N LEU A 60 -0.50 -7.17 6.63
CA LEU A 60 -0.51 -8.13 5.52
C LEU A 60 -1.83 -8.12 4.74
N ARG A 61 -2.98 -8.12 5.43
CA ARG A 61 -4.30 -8.01 4.77
C ARG A 61 -4.44 -6.71 3.99
N ASP A 62 -3.97 -5.60 4.56
CA ASP A 62 -4.00 -4.30 3.89
C ASP A 62 -3.10 -4.27 2.64
N GLU A 63 -1.94 -4.94 2.67
CA GLU A 63 -1.06 -5.09 1.50
C GLU A 63 -1.74 -5.85 0.35
N GLU A 64 -2.36 -6.99 0.66
CA GLU A 64 -3.05 -7.82 -0.33
C GLU A 64 -4.21 -7.06 -0.99
N GLU A 65 -4.98 -6.32 -0.19
CA GLU A 65 -6.07 -5.51 -0.70
C GLU A 65 -5.55 -4.37 -1.59
N LEU A 66 -4.52 -3.65 -1.17
CA LEU A 66 -3.91 -2.59 -1.97
C LEU A 66 -3.39 -3.11 -3.32
N ALA A 67 -2.71 -4.26 -3.32
CA ALA A 67 -2.25 -4.89 -4.56
C ALA A 67 -3.44 -5.21 -5.50
N ARG A 68 -4.54 -5.73 -4.95
CA ARG A 68 -5.77 -6.00 -5.71
C ARG A 68 -6.35 -4.73 -6.32
N LEU A 69 -6.41 -3.63 -5.55
CA LEU A 69 -6.94 -2.35 -6.02
C LEU A 69 -6.09 -1.73 -7.15
N VAL A 70 -4.76 -1.79 -7.03
CA VAL A 70 -3.84 -1.32 -8.07
C VAL A 70 -4.04 -2.10 -9.36
N LEU A 71 -4.13 -3.44 -9.28
CA LEU A 71 -4.37 -4.29 -10.45
C LEU A 71 -5.72 -3.99 -11.12
N LEU A 72 -6.77 -3.75 -10.32
CA LEU A 72 -8.08 -3.35 -10.83
C LEU A 72 -7.99 -2.01 -11.59
N LYS A 73 -7.36 -1.00 -11.00
CA LYS A 73 -7.17 0.32 -11.63
C LYS A 73 -6.37 0.23 -12.93
N LYS A 74 -5.30 -0.58 -12.94
CA LYS A 74 -4.52 -0.85 -14.15
C LYS A 74 -5.41 -1.45 -15.26
N ARG A 75 -6.24 -2.44 -14.93
CA ARG A 75 -7.15 -3.07 -15.90
C ARG A 75 -8.12 -2.05 -16.48
N SER A 76 -8.76 -1.25 -15.63
CA SER A 76 -9.69 -0.21 -16.07
C SER A 76 -9.03 0.84 -16.97
N LEU A 77 -7.77 1.21 -16.70
CA LEU A 77 -7.02 2.13 -17.55
C LEU A 77 -6.71 1.52 -18.93
N VAL A 78 -6.30 0.25 -18.97
CA VAL A 78 -6.06 -0.46 -20.23
C VAL A 78 -7.33 -0.56 -21.06
N GLU A 79 -8.46 -0.90 -20.44
CA GLU A 79 -9.77 -0.94 -21.11
C GLU A 79 -10.15 0.44 -21.67
N PHE A 80 -9.98 1.51 -20.89
CA PHE A 80 -10.22 2.88 -21.35
C PHE A 80 -9.35 3.29 -22.54
N MET A 81 -8.05 3.00 -22.50
CA MET A 81 -7.13 3.31 -23.60
C MET A 81 -7.48 2.53 -24.86
N ASN A 82 -7.86 1.26 -24.72
CA ASN A 82 -8.27 0.45 -25.87
C ASN A 82 -9.52 1.04 -26.53
N VAL A 83 -10.54 1.44 -25.76
CA VAL A 83 -11.74 2.10 -26.31
C VAL A 83 -11.39 3.44 -26.98
N SER A 84 -10.47 4.20 -26.41
CA SER A 84 -10.09 5.53 -26.92
C SER A 84 -9.31 5.48 -28.24
N ASN A 85 -8.64 4.37 -28.56
CA ASN A 85 -7.89 4.18 -29.80
C ASN A 85 -8.75 3.73 -31.00
N PHE A 86 -10.05 3.49 -30.80
CA PHE A 86 -10.99 3.09 -31.85
C PHE A 86 -11.96 4.22 -32.29
N ASN A 87 -11.77 5.44 -31.78
CA ASN A 87 -12.43 6.67 -32.26
C ASN A 87 -11.42 7.56 -32.99
#